data_AF-A0A7K4J6V4-F1
#
_entry.id   AF-A0A7K4J6V4-F1
#
_cell.length_a   1.000
_cell.length_b   1.000
_cell.length_c   1.000
_cell.angle_alpha   90.00
_cell.angle_beta   90.00
_cell.angle_gamma   90.00
#
_symmetry.space_group_name_H-M   'P 1'
#
loop_
_entity.id
_entity.type
_entity.pdbx_description
1 polymer ?
#
loop_
_entity_poly.entity_id
_entity_poly.type
_entity_poly.pdbx_seq_one_letter_code
_entity_poly.pdbx_strand_id
1 'polypeptide(L)'
;NTKARSNEFAEKNGLQKYNYVLHPRTTGFTFVVERLRKGDNLDAIHDITVAYPQNIPQTEKHLLYGKFPKEIHFHVQRYPIETLPTSKEELQLWCRKRWEEKEERLQRFYEGGRCFSAAGQSIVPPCKSELRVLMVKCVSLLYWMLFPLGMLALLYLYSLARWYFAAMIVFFVVQQKVFGGLELIELCCHQYLKKQQKFQDTKIKNN
;
A
#
# COMPACT_ATOMS: atom_id res chain seq x y z
N ASN A 1 -10.45 -18.23 -11.61
CA ASN A 1 -10.65 -19.56 -11.01
C ASN A 1 -9.67 -19.81 -9.85
N THR A 2 -9.68 -18.95 -8.83
CA THR A 2 -8.74 -19.00 -7.68
C THR A 2 -9.34 -19.72 -6.47
N LYS A 3 -10.65 -19.58 -6.24
CA LYS A 3 -11.39 -20.29 -5.18
C LYS A 3 -11.32 -21.82 -5.33
N ALA A 4 -11.56 -22.34 -6.54
CA ALA A 4 -11.51 -23.79 -6.77
C ALA A 4 -10.14 -24.40 -6.40
N ARG A 5 -9.04 -23.75 -6.79
CA ARG A 5 -7.67 -24.18 -6.45
C ARG A 5 -7.40 -24.13 -4.94
N SER A 6 -7.99 -23.17 -4.23
CA SER A 6 -7.91 -23.10 -2.77
C SER A 6 -8.70 -24.24 -2.11
N ASN A 7 -9.87 -24.57 -2.64
CA ASN A 7 -10.68 -25.68 -2.14
C ASN A 7 -10.02 -27.04 -2.36
N GLU A 8 -9.43 -27.26 -3.53
CA GLU A 8 -8.66 -28.48 -3.83
C GLU A 8 -7.45 -28.61 -2.88
N PHE A 9 -6.78 -27.49 -2.58
CA PHE A 9 -5.70 -27.49 -1.59
C PHE A 9 -6.22 -27.85 -0.19
N ALA A 10 -7.38 -27.31 0.20
CA ALA A 10 -7.98 -27.62 1.50
C ALA A 10 -8.32 -29.11 1.62
N GLU A 11 -8.99 -29.68 0.61
CA GLU A 11 -9.34 -31.11 0.56
C GLU A 11 -8.11 -32.02 0.66
N LYS A 12 -7.06 -31.74 -0.12
CA LYS A 12 -5.81 -32.53 -0.11
C LYS A 12 -5.09 -32.52 1.24
N ASN A 13 -5.29 -31.49 2.05
CA ASN A 13 -4.63 -31.32 3.34
C ASN A 13 -5.58 -31.54 4.53
N GLY A 14 -6.81 -31.99 4.28
CA GLY A 14 -7.82 -32.20 5.33
C GLY A 14 -8.23 -30.90 6.07
N LEU A 15 -8.12 -29.75 5.41
CA LEU A 15 -8.49 -28.44 5.97
C LEU A 15 -9.94 -28.08 5.60
N GLN A 16 -10.58 -27.28 6.45
CA GLN A 16 -11.89 -26.71 6.14
C GLN A 16 -11.84 -25.79 4.90
N LYS A 17 -12.94 -25.75 4.15
CA LYS A 17 -13.09 -24.86 2.99
C LYS A 17 -13.53 -23.48 3.45
N TYR A 18 -12.80 -22.47 3.01
CA TYR A 18 -13.13 -21.07 3.27
C TYR A 18 -14.01 -20.47 2.18
N ASN A 19 -14.96 -19.64 2.59
CA ASN A 19 -15.92 -18.96 1.74
C ASN A 19 -15.55 -17.50 1.49
N TYR A 20 -14.98 -16.82 2.48
CA TYR A 20 -14.68 -15.39 2.45
C TYR A 20 -13.19 -15.10 2.21
N VAL A 21 -12.28 -16.01 2.57
CA VAL A 21 -10.85 -15.93 2.26
C VAL A 21 -10.34 -17.16 1.48
N LEU A 22 -9.15 -17.03 0.89
CA LEU A 22 -8.41 -18.17 0.33
C LEU A 22 -7.34 -18.63 1.34
N HIS A 23 -7.00 -19.91 1.30
CA HIS A 23 -5.94 -20.46 2.16
C HIS A 23 -4.59 -19.76 1.90
N PRO A 24 -3.84 -19.38 2.95
CA PRO A 24 -2.59 -18.67 2.79
C PRO A 24 -1.49 -19.57 2.24
N ARG A 25 -0.59 -18.97 1.44
CA ARG A 25 0.69 -19.59 1.08
C ARG A 25 1.73 -19.22 2.14
N THR A 26 1.98 -20.13 3.07
CA THR A 26 2.80 -19.86 4.26
C THR A 26 4.31 -19.83 3.96
N THR A 27 4.78 -20.52 2.92
CA THR A 27 6.22 -20.61 2.60
C THR A 27 6.84 -19.23 2.35
N GLY A 28 6.24 -18.43 1.46
CA GLY A 28 6.73 -17.09 1.14
C GLY A 28 6.66 -16.15 2.35
N PHE A 29 5.59 -16.24 3.13
CA PHE A 29 5.45 -15.49 4.38
C PHE A 29 6.59 -15.79 5.35
N THR A 30 6.85 -17.07 5.65
CA THR A 30 7.92 -17.45 6.57
C THR A 30 9.30 -17.02 6.10
N PHE A 31 9.58 -17.14 4.79
CA PHE A 31 10.84 -16.71 4.21
C PHE A 31 11.07 -15.21 4.36
N VAL A 32 10.05 -14.38 4.08
CA VAL A 32 10.14 -12.92 4.21
C VAL A 32 10.36 -12.51 5.66
N VAL A 33 9.60 -13.07 6.60
CA VAL A 33 9.75 -12.76 8.02
C VAL A 33 11.15 -13.15 8.52
N GLU A 34 11.65 -14.33 8.17
CA GLU A 34 12.98 -14.78 8.55
C GLU A 34 14.08 -13.86 7.99
N ARG A 35 13.96 -13.44 6.71
CA ARG A 35 14.96 -12.57 6.08
C ARG A 35 14.98 -11.18 6.70
N LEU A 36 13.81 -10.62 7.00
CA LEU A 36 13.70 -9.29 7.62
C LEU A 36 14.17 -9.31 9.08
N ARG A 37 13.91 -10.39 9.83
CA ARG A 37 14.47 -10.60 11.18
C ARG A 37 16.00 -10.63 11.17
N LYS A 38 16.60 -11.40 10.26
CA LYS A 38 18.07 -11.49 10.12
C LYS A 38 18.72 -10.14 9.78
N GLY A 39 17.98 -9.24 9.14
CA GLY A 39 18.46 -7.91 8.77
C GLY A 39 18.11 -6.81 9.77
N ASP A 40 17.47 -7.14 10.91
CA ASP A 40 16.95 -6.15 11.87
C ASP A 40 16.02 -5.11 11.23
N ASN A 41 15.22 -5.54 10.24
CA ASN A 41 14.34 -4.69 9.44
C ASN A 41 12.84 -5.03 9.63
N LEU A 42 12.49 -5.73 10.71
CA LEU A 42 11.12 -6.12 11.02
C LEU A 42 10.72 -5.62 12.42
N ASP A 43 9.91 -4.56 12.47
CA ASP A 43 9.34 -4.04 13.72
C ASP A 43 8.03 -4.75 14.09
N ALA A 44 7.09 -4.85 13.15
CA ALA A 44 5.80 -5.50 13.38
C ALA A 44 5.14 -6.00 12.09
N ILE A 45 4.24 -6.96 12.23
CA ILE A 45 3.33 -7.41 11.16
C ILE A 45 1.97 -6.75 11.37
N HIS A 46 1.50 -6.03 10.35
CA HIS A 46 0.17 -5.45 10.34
C HIS A 46 -0.79 -6.40 9.64
N ASP A 47 -1.71 -6.98 10.40
CA ASP A 47 -2.81 -7.75 9.86
C ASP A 47 -3.98 -6.84 9.51
N ILE A 48 -4.37 -6.81 8.25
CA ILE A 48 -5.44 -5.97 7.72
C ILE A 48 -6.50 -6.86 7.10
N THR A 49 -7.74 -6.71 7.56
CA THR A 49 -8.93 -7.28 6.95
C THR A 49 -9.78 -6.14 6.40
N VAL A 50 -10.19 -6.25 5.14
CA VAL A 50 -11.01 -5.25 4.46
C VAL A 50 -12.34 -5.88 4.08
N ALA A 51 -13.44 -5.20 4.40
CA ALA A 51 -14.78 -5.63 4.00
C ALA A 51 -15.55 -4.50 3.30
N TYR A 52 -16.40 -4.91 2.36
CA TYR A 52 -17.18 -4.01 1.51
C TYR A 52 -18.68 -4.35 1.69
N PRO A 53 -19.44 -3.56 2.46
CA PRO A 53 -20.84 -3.84 2.78
C PRO A 53 -21.80 -3.95 1.60
N GLN A 54 -21.52 -3.25 0.50
CA GLN A 54 -22.47 -3.06 -0.60
C GLN A 54 -21.88 -3.52 -1.93
N ASN A 55 -20.88 -2.78 -2.41
CA ASN A 55 -20.39 -2.94 -3.76
C ASN A 55 -18.94 -3.42 -3.71
N ILE A 56 -18.72 -4.72 -3.95
CA ILE A 56 -17.38 -5.29 -3.99
C ILE A 56 -16.85 -5.07 -5.42
N PRO A 57 -15.82 -4.24 -5.62
CA PRO A 57 -15.24 -4.05 -6.95
C PRO A 57 -14.52 -5.34 -7.37
N GLN A 58 -15.10 -6.07 -8.33
CA GLN A 58 -14.55 -7.35 -8.82
C GLN A 58 -13.65 -7.18 -10.06
N THR A 59 -13.84 -6.09 -10.82
CA THR A 59 -13.14 -5.83 -12.08
C THR A 59 -12.85 -4.34 -12.26
N GLU A 60 -11.84 -3.98 -13.05
CA GLU A 60 -11.53 -2.58 -13.34
C GLU A 60 -12.69 -1.86 -14.05
N LYS A 61 -13.55 -2.60 -14.74
CA LYS A 61 -14.77 -2.04 -15.37
C LYS A 61 -15.68 -1.37 -14.35
N HIS A 62 -15.76 -1.86 -13.10
CA HIS A 62 -16.55 -1.20 -12.07
C HIS A 62 -16.05 0.23 -11.77
N LEU A 63 -14.74 0.47 -11.87
CA LEU A 63 -14.14 1.80 -11.72
C LEU A 63 -14.60 2.73 -12.84
N LEU A 64 -14.58 2.25 -14.09
CA LEU A 64 -15.01 3.02 -15.26
C LEU A 64 -16.50 3.38 -15.22
N TYR A 65 -17.35 2.50 -14.70
CA TYR A 65 -18.79 2.77 -14.52
C TYR A 65 -19.12 3.62 -13.30
N GLY A 66 -18.12 4.12 -12.55
CA GLY A 66 -18.35 4.88 -11.33
C GLY A 66 -18.98 4.06 -10.19
N LYS A 67 -18.94 2.72 -10.29
CA LYS A 67 -19.47 1.81 -9.27
C LYS A 67 -18.44 1.63 -8.16
N PHE A 68 -18.27 2.67 -7.35
CA PHE A 68 -17.40 2.64 -6.17
C PHE A 68 -18.16 2.14 -4.93
N PRO A 69 -17.49 1.46 -3.98
CA PRO A 69 -18.05 1.21 -2.66
C PRO A 69 -18.28 2.56 -1.95
N LYS A 70 -19.48 2.74 -1.38
CA LYS A 70 -19.80 3.93 -0.58
C LYS A 70 -19.06 3.95 0.76
N GLU A 71 -18.77 2.77 1.28
CA GLU A 71 -18.14 2.58 2.58
C GLU A 71 -17.19 1.38 2.50
N ILE A 72 -16.07 1.46 3.22
CA ILE A 72 -15.05 0.42 3.32
C ILE A 72 -14.70 0.29 4.78
N HIS A 73 -14.78 -0.92 5.31
CA HIS A 73 -14.49 -1.21 6.70
C HIS A 73 -13.12 -1.86 6.77
N PHE A 74 -12.28 -1.33 7.65
CA PHE A 74 -10.95 -1.88 7.92
C PHE A 74 -10.93 -2.43 9.34
N HIS A 75 -10.40 -3.63 9.49
CA HIS A 75 -9.96 -4.16 10.77
C HIS A 75 -8.45 -4.31 10.70
N VAL A 76 -7.75 -3.56 11.55
CA VAL A 76 -6.30 -3.49 11.56
C VAL A 76 -5.81 -3.95 12.92
N GLN A 77 -4.91 -4.93 12.93
CA GLN A 77 -4.26 -5.41 14.13
C GLN A 77 -2.75 -5.46 13.93
N ARG A 78 -2.01 -4.82 14.84
CA ARG A 78 -0.54 -4.82 14.84
C ARG A 78 -0.02 -5.94 15.73
N TYR A 79 0.88 -6.75 15.20
CA TYR A 79 1.61 -7.79 15.92
C TYR A 79 3.10 -7.39 16.01
N PRO A 80 3.56 -6.92 17.17
CA PRO A 80 4.98 -6.64 17.41
C PRO A 80 5.85 -7.88 17.16
N ILE A 81 7.10 -7.70 16.71
CA ILE A 81 8.02 -8.81 16.42
C ILE A 81 8.20 -9.77 17.60
N GLU A 82 8.15 -9.26 18.83
CA GLU A 82 8.32 -9.99 20.08
C GLU A 82 7.19 -10.99 20.32
N THR A 83 6.01 -10.75 19.73
CA THR A 83 4.84 -11.63 19.84
C THR A 83 4.83 -12.75 18.81
N LEU A 84 5.73 -12.70 17.82
CA LEU A 84 5.75 -13.63 16.71
C LEU A 84 6.60 -14.86 17.05
N PRO A 85 6.16 -16.08 16.68
CA PRO A 85 6.94 -17.29 16.90
C PRO A 85 8.31 -17.24 16.21
N THR A 86 9.32 -17.83 16.84
CA THR A 86 10.70 -17.86 16.31
C THR A 86 10.87 -18.95 15.28
N SER A 87 10.25 -20.12 15.50
CA SER A 87 10.36 -21.27 14.62
C SER A 87 9.56 -21.09 13.32
N LYS A 88 10.07 -21.67 12.23
CA LYS A 88 9.44 -21.62 10.91
C LYS A 88 8.08 -22.32 10.93
N GLU A 89 8.01 -23.51 11.52
CA GLU A 89 6.79 -24.33 11.57
C GLU A 89 5.69 -23.63 12.38
N GLU A 90 6.06 -23.05 13.53
CA GLU A 90 5.15 -22.28 14.37
C GLU A 90 4.66 -21.02 13.66
N LEU A 91 5.52 -20.36 12.88
CA LEU A 91 5.15 -19.18 12.11
C LEU A 91 4.18 -19.53 10.96
N GLN A 92 4.32 -20.73 10.36
CA GLN A 92 3.33 -21.23 9.39
C GLN A 92 1.97 -21.49 10.06
N LEU A 93 1.98 -22.06 11.26
CA LEU A 93 0.75 -22.30 12.03
C LEU A 93 0.09 -20.99 12.44
N TRP A 94 0.88 -20.03 12.91
CA TRP A 94 0.44 -18.67 13.24
C TRP A 94 -0.23 -18.00 12.04
N CYS A 95 0.39 -18.09 10.87
CA CYS A 95 -0.17 -17.55 9.62
C CYS A 95 -1.51 -18.21 9.28
N ARG A 96 -1.59 -19.55 9.35
CA ARG A 96 -2.85 -20.28 9.11
C ARG A 96 -3.96 -19.84 10.07
N LYS A 97 -3.66 -19.74 11.37
CA LYS A 97 -4.61 -19.28 12.39
C LYS A 97 -5.13 -17.87 12.12
N ARG A 98 -4.27 -16.94 11.67
CA ARG A 98 -4.73 -15.59 11.29
C ARG A 98 -5.74 -15.62 10.14
N TRP A 99 -5.59 -16.52 9.18
CA TRP A 99 -6.55 -16.66 8.07
C TRP A 99 -7.87 -17.31 8.50
N GLU A 100 -7.82 -18.26 9.43
CA GLU A 100 -9.02 -18.82 10.05
C GLU A 100 -9.82 -17.75 10.80
N GLU A 101 -9.14 -16.95 11.62
CA GLU A 101 -9.77 -15.82 12.32
C GLU A 101 -10.37 -14.79 11.34
N LYS A 102 -9.73 -14.57 10.18
CA LYS A 102 -10.27 -13.70 9.12
C LYS A 102 -11.52 -14.27 8.47
N GLU A 103 -11.55 -15.57 8.21
CA GLU A 103 -12.72 -16.24 7.66
C GLU A 103 -13.93 -16.01 8.58
N GLU A 104 -13.78 -16.33 9.87
CA GLU A 104 -14.85 -16.13 10.84
C GLU A 104 -15.25 -14.66 10.98
N ARG A 105 -14.27 -13.75 10.98
CA ARG A 105 -14.51 -12.31 11.09
C ARG A 105 -15.32 -11.79 9.90
N LEU A 106 -14.96 -12.19 8.68
CA LEU A 106 -15.69 -11.80 7.48
C LEU A 106 -17.07 -12.46 7.43
N GLN A 107 -17.18 -13.72 7.86
CA GLN A 107 -18.47 -14.39 8.00
C GLN A 107 -19.42 -13.61 8.91
N ARG A 108 -18.98 -13.29 10.13
CA ARG A 108 -19.77 -12.47 11.08
C ARG A 108 -20.10 -11.09 10.52
N PHE A 109 -19.19 -10.49 9.76
CA PHE A 109 -19.40 -9.19 9.15
C PHE A 109 -20.52 -9.23 8.09
N TYR A 110 -20.50 -10.20 7.18
CA TYR A 110 -21.45 -10.28 6.08
C TYR A 110 -22.81 -10.87 6.50
N GLU A 111 -22.84 -11.78 7.47
CA GLU A 111 -24.08 -12.36 8.02
C GLU A 111 -24.72 -11.46 9.09
N GLY A 112 -23.93 -10.67 9.80
CA GLY A 112 -24.38 -9.77 10.86
C GLY A 112 -24.59 -8.32 10.42
N GLY A 113 -24.48 -7.40 11.38
CA GLY A 113 -24.74 -5.96 11.20
C GLY A 113 -23.66 -5.17 10.43
N ARG A 114 -22.80 -5.84 9.64
CA ARG A 114 -21.75 -5.21 8.80
C ARG A 114 -20.83 -4.24 9.55
N CYS A 115 -20.45 -4.63 10.77
CA CYS A 115 -19.48 -3.91 11.59
C CYS A 115 -18.48 -4.89 12.20
N PHE A 116 -17.21 -4.51 12.27
CA PHE A 116 -16.17 -5.33 12.91
C PHE A 116 -16.15 -5.16 14.44
N SER A 117 -16.74 -4.08 14.95
CA SER A 117 -16.78 -3.81 16.39
C SER A 117 -17.93 -4.56 17.05
N ALA A 118 -17.63 -5.28 18.13
CA ALA A 118 -18.66 -5.92 18.96
C ALA A 118 -19.60 -4.89 19.61
N ALA A 119 -19.13 -3.65 19.83
CA ALA A 119 -19.93 -2.54 20.34
C ALA A 119 -20.78 -1.86 19.23
N GLY A 120 -20.69 -2.33 17.97
CA GLY A 120 -21.41 -1.76 16.83
C GLY A 120 -20.86 -0.42 16.33
N GLN A 121 -19.89 0.19 17.00
CA GLN A 121 -19.32 1.48 16.62
C GLN A 121 -18.04 1.32 15.81
N SER A 122 -18.02 1.86 14.59
CA SER A 122 -16.81 2.02 13.80
C SER A 122 -16.10 3.32 14.16
N ILE A 123 -14.79 3.26 14.36
CA ILE A 123 -13.97 4.48 14.51
C ILE A 123 -13.83 5.08 13.12
N VAL A 124 -14.60 6.13 12.85
CA VAL A 124 -14.48 6.88 11.60
C VAL A 124 -13.34 7.89 11.80
N PRO A 125 -12.25 7.81 11.02
CA PRO A 125 -11.21 8.84 11.08
C PRO A 125 -11.82 10.19 10.72
N PRO A 126 -11.23 11.32 11.13
CA PRO A 126 -11.75 12.64 10.79
C PRO A 126 -11.83 12.82 9.27
N CYS A 127 -13.01 12.62 8.70
CA CYS A 127 -13.25 12.77 7.27
C CYS A 127 -13.33 14.27 6.96
N LYS A 128 -12.69 14.69 5.86
CA LYS A 128 -12.90 16.03 5.33
C LYS A 128 -14.36 16.17 4.92
N SER A 129 -14.97 17.32 5.19
CA SER A 129 -16.34 17.62 4.74
C SER A 129 -16.50 17.37 3.24
N GLU A 130 -17.63 16.81 2.81
CA GLU A 130 -17.94 16.54 1.41
C GLU A 130 -17.73 17.76 0.51
N LEU A 131 -18.11 18.96 0.98
CA LEU A 131 -17.90 20.22 0.27
C LEU A 131 -16.42 20.51 0.01
N ARG A 132 -15.55 20.31 1.00
CA ARG A 132 -14.09 20.48 0.83
C ARG A 132 -13.56 19.49 -0.19
N VAL A 133 -14.01 18.24 -0.16
CA VAL A 133 -13.58 17.21 -1.12
C VAL A 133 -14.03 17.57 -2.53
N LEU A 134 -15.27 18.03 -2.70
CA LEU A 134 -15.81 18.49 -3.99
C LEU A 134 -15.04 19.71 -4.52
N MET A 135 -14.80 20.72 -3.68
CA MET A 135 -14.04 21.91 -4.06
C MET A 135 -12.63 21.55 -4.53
N VAL A 136 -11.92 20.69 -3.80
CA VAL A 136 -10.58 20.23 -4.21
C VAL A 136 -10.66 19.50 -5.56
N LYS A 137 -11.65 18.63 -5.76
CA LYS A 137 -11.86 17.94 -7.06
C LYS A 137 -12.08 18.95 -8.19
N CYS A 138 -12.95 19.93 -8.00
CA CYS A 138 -13.24 20.95 -9.00
C CYS A 138 -12.01 21.80 -9.33
N VAL A 139 -11.29 22.28 -8.32
CA VAL A 139 -10.06 23.08 -8.50
C VAL A 139 -8.98 22.26 -9.22
N SER A 140 -8.79 21.00 -8.84
CA SER A 140 -7.85 20.12 -9.52
C SER A 140 -8.24 19.90 -10.98
N LEU A 141 -9.52 19.64 -11.29
CA LEU A 141 -9.98 19.48 -12.67
C LEU A 141 -9.78 20.76 -13.48
N LEU A 142 -10.12 21.92 -12.93
CA LEU A 142 -9.89 23.21 -13.59
C LEU A 142 -8.41 23.45 -13.86
N TYR A 143 -7.54 23.18 -12.89
CA TYR A 143 -6.10 23.28 -13.05
C TYR A 143 -5.61 22.36 -14.17
N TRP A 144 -5.99 21.09 -14.15
CA TRP A 144 -5.56 20.11 -15.15
C TRP A 144 -6.12 20.36 -16.56
N MET A 145 -7.19 21.15 -16.69
CA MET A 145 -7.69 21.60 -18.00
C MET A 145 -6.99 22.87 -18.48
N LEU A 146 -6.82 23.85 -17.60
CA LEU A 146 -6.28 25.17 -17.95
C LEU A 146 -4.76 25.18 -18.09
N PHE A 147 -4.04 24.45 -17.24
CA PHE A 147 -2.59 24.45 -17.24
C PHE A 147 -1.99 23.90 -18.54
N PRO A 148 -2.39 22.71 -19.05
CA PRO A 148 -1.85 22.20 -20.31
C PRO A 148 -2.17 23.10 -21.49
N LEU A 149 -3.40 23.65 -21.53
CA LEU A 149 -3.81 24.57 -22.59
C LEU A 149 -2.97 25.86 -22.56
N GLY A 150 -2.74 26.42 -21.37
CA GLY A 150 -1.88 27.59 -21.17
C GLY A 150 -0.43 27.32 -21.57
N MET A 151 0.11 26.16 -21.22
CA MET A 151 1.48 25.76 -21.62
C MET A 151 1.59 25.60 -23.14
N LEU A 152 0.61 24.98 -23.80
CA LEU A 152 0.56 24.86 -25.26
C LEU A 152 0.49 26.23 -25.94
N ALA A 153 -0.34 27.13 -25.43
CA ALA A 153 -0.43 28.50 -25.94
C ALA A 153 0.89 29.26 -25.76
N LEU A 154 1.54 29.14 -24.59
CA LEU A 154 2.83 29.76 -24.30
C LEU A 154 3.92 29.28 -25.27
N LEU A 155 4.00 27.97 -25.51
CA LEU A 155 4.95 27.38 -26.47
C LEU A 155 4.67 27.84 -27.91
N TYR A 156 3.40 28.00 -28.28
CA TYR A 156 3.01 28.48 -29.61
C TYR A 156 3.41 29.95 -29.81
N LEU A 157 3.03 30.82 -28.87
CA LEU A 157 3.18 32.27 -28.99
C LEU A 157 4.62 32.76 -28.80
N TYR A 158 5.40 32.14 -27.91
CA TYR A 158 6.71 32.67 -27.51
C TYR A 158 7.87 31.73 -27.90
N SER A 159 8.78 32.24 -28.76
CA SER A 159 9.96 31.49 -29.21
C SER A 159 10.92 31.15 -28.07
N LEU A 160 11.11 32.05 -27.09
CA LEU A 160 11.98 31.81 -25.93
C LEU A 160 11.49 30.63 -25.08
N ALA A 161 10.18 30.46 -24.92
CA ALA A 161 9.60 29.35 -24.17
C ALA A 161 9.91 28.00 -24.84
N ARG A 162 9.93 27.94 -26.17
CA ARG A 162 10.29 26.73 -26.92
C ARG A 162 11.74 26.33 -26.70
N TRP A 163 12.66 27.30 -26.78
CA TRP A 163 14.08 27.05 -26.55
C TRP A 163 14.37 26.64 -25.11
N TYR A 164 13.72 27.28 -24.14
CA TYR A 164 13.79 26.85 -22.73
C TYR A 164 13.29 25.41 -22.55
N PHE A 165 12.13 25.08 -23.12
CA PHE A 165 11.56 23.73 -23.04
C PHE A 165 12.47 22.68 -23.70
N ALA A 166 13.02 22.97 -24.88
CA ALA A 166 13.98 22.10 -25.55
C ALA A 166 15.26 21.92 -24.73
N ALA A 167 15.79 22.99 -24.14
CA ALA A 167 16.97 22.93 -23.27
C ALA A 167 16.70 22.08 -22.02
N MET A 168 15.52 22.18 -21.42
CA MET A 168 15.10 21.32 -20.29
C MET A 168 14.99 19.85 -20.69
N ILE A 169 14.42 19.54 -21.85
CA ILE A 169 14.40 18.15 -22.36
C ILE A 169 15.82 17.61 -22.50
N VAL A 170 16.72 18.37 -23.14
CA VAL A 170 18.12 17.95 -23.30
C VAL A 170 18.78 17.75 -21.94
N PHE A 171 18.61 18.68 -21.01
CA PHE A 171 19.14 18.58 -19.65
C PHE A 171 18.68 17.30 -18.97
N PHE A 172 17.37 17.00 -18.94
CA PHE A 172 16.84 15.81 -18.28
C PHE A 172 17.24 14.51 -18.98
N VAL A 173 17.34 14.49 -20.31
CA VAL A 173 17.82 13.31 -21.06
C VAL A 173 19.29 13.04 -20.77
N VAL A 174 20.13 14.08 -20.79
CA VAL A 174 21.56 13.96 -20.43
C VAL A 174 21.70 13.51 -18.98
N GLN A 175 20.95 14.12 -18.06
CA GLN A 175 20.97 13.76 -16.65
C GLN A 175 20.53 12.29 -16.43
N GLN A 176 19.50 11.81 -17.13
CA GLN A 176 19.07 10.41 -17.09
C GLN A 176 20.17 9.47 -17.63
N LYS A 177 20.85 9.85 -18.71
CA LYS A 177 21.88 9.02 -19.35
C LYS A 177 23.18 8.97 -18.54
N VAL A 178 23.59 10.09 -17.94
CA VAL A 178 24.85 10.21 -17.21
C VAL A 178 24.71 9.68 -15.79
N PHE A 179 23.63 10.05 -15.09
CA PHE A 179 23.48 9.78 -13.65
C PHE A 179 22.42 8.73 -13.33
N GLY A 180 21.75 8.15 -14.33
CA GLY A 180 20.70 7.16 -14.12
C GLY A 180 19.36 7.73 -13.61
N GLY A 181 19.25 9.06 -13.51
CA GLY A 181 18.04 9.77 -13.05
C GLY A 181 18.24 10.56 -11.75
N LEU A 182 17.27 11.41 -11.42
CA LEU A 182 17.32 12.23 -10.20
C LEU A 182 17.32 11.37 -8.93
N GLU A 183 16.57 10.27 -8.94
CA GLU A 183 16.44 9.38 -7.78
C GLU A 183 17.79 8.79 -7.35
N LEU A 184 18.67 8.44 -8.29
CA LEU A 184 19.97 7.88 -7.97
C LEU A 184 20.92 8.95 -7.41
N ILE A 185 20.84 10.17 -7.93
CA ILE A 185 21.57 11.32 -7.38
C ILE A 185 21.09 11.59 -5.95
N GLU A 186 19.78 11.63 -5.72
CA GLU A 186 19.19 11.84 -4.40
C GLU A 186 19.60 10.75 -3.42
N LEU A 187 19.56 9.48 -3.83
CA LEU A 187 20.02 8.35 -3.03
C LEU A 187 21.51 8.46 -2.69
N CYS A 188 22.36 8.83 -3.65
CA CYS A 188 23.78 9.05 -3.43
C CYS A 188 24.02 10.20 -2.42
N CYS A 189 23.31 11.32 -2.59
CA CYS A 189 23.37 12.45 -1.66
C CYS A 189 22.92 12.03 -0.25
N HIS A 190 21.81 11.30 -0.13
CA HIS A 190 21.30 10.83 1.15
C HIS A 190 22.26 9.85 1.82
N GLN A 191 22.84 8.91 1.08
CA GLN A 191 23.86 7.99 1.60
C GLN A 191 25.12 8.73 2.06
N TYR A 192 25.55 9.74 1.30
CA TYR A 192 26.69 10.58 1.63
C TYR A 192 26.46 11.36 2.93
N LEU A 193 25.30 12.03 3.05
CA LEU A 193 24.91 12.78 4.24
C LEU A 193 24.80 11.87 5.47
N LYS A 194 24.17 10.69 5.33
CA LYS A 194 24.05 9.70 6.40
C LYS A 194 25.43 9.18 6.85
N LYS A 195 26.38 9.01 5.92
CA LYS A 195 27.76 8.62 6.24
C LYS A 195 28.48 9.72 7.02
N GLN A 196 28.29 10.99 6.66
CA GLN A 196 28.85 12.11 7.41
C GLN A 196 28.28 12.22 8.83
N GLN A 197 26.96 12.08 9.00
CA GLN A 197 26.33 12.07 10.33
C GLN A 197 26.92 10.97 11.23
N LYS A 198 27.00 9.73 10.73
CA LYS A 198 27.64 8.64 11.47
C LYS A 198 29.09 8.94 11.85
N PHE A 199 29.84 9.59 10.98
CA PHE A 199 31.23 9.96 11.25
C PHE A 199 31.33 11.01 12.36
N GLN A 200 30.42 11.98 12.38
CA GLN A 200 30.35 12.98 13.46
C GLN A 200 29.92 12.36 14.80
N ASP A 201 28.89 11.51 14.80
CA ASP A 201 28.42 10.82 16.02
C ASP A 201 29.50 9.92 16.63
N THR A 202 30.31 9.27 15.78
CA THR A 202 31.44 8.43 16.24
C THR A 202 32.57 9.28 16.83
N LYS A 203 32.82 10.46 16.27
CA LYS A 203 33.83 11.40 16.79
C LYS A 203 33.41 12.00 18.14
N ILE A 204 32.12 12.23 18.35
CA ILE A 204 31.57 12.73 19.62
C ILE A 204 31.63 11.65 20.71
N LYS A 205 31.40 10.37 20.38
CA LYS A 205 31.48 9.27 21.37
C LYS A 205 32.89 8.90 21.81
N ASN A 206 33.91 9.26 21.03
CA ASN A 206 35.31 8.91 21.30
C ASN A 206 36.10 10.03 21.99
N ASN A 207 35.48 11.17 22.26
CA ASN A 207 35.99 12.28 23.08
C ASN A 207 35.25 12.31 24.42
#